data_AF-A0A9D1G9N4-F1
#
_entry.id   AF-A0A9D1G9N4-F1
#
_cell.length_a   1.000
_cell.length_b   1.000
_cell.length_c   1.000
_cell.angle_alpha   90.00
_cell.angle_beta   90.00
_cell.angle_gamma   90.00
#
_symmetry.space_group_name_H-M   'P 1'
#
loop_
_entity.id
_entity.type
_entity.pdbx_description
1 polymer ?
#
loop_
_entity_poly.entity_id
_entity_poly.type
_entity_poly.pdbx_seq_one_letter_code
_entity_poly.pdbx_strand_id
1 'polypeptide(L)'
;MKKFILLLFSFFLLCGCHTNDSTINGVVYANVYTHYKTLQPYICLTFDDGPDQVQTPKVLDLLKKYGIKATFFVLGEEVEYQKEMLKKVVEAGHEIGNHFFKHDNIHKLTEQEIRESIVKNNELIKEAVGVTPKLVRPPYGIVTDTLKKVCKELDMDIILWNKDSKDWNKTPDSTI
;
A
#
# COMPACT_ATOMS: atom_id res chain seq x y z
N MET A 1 -17.70 -36.73 -24.83
CA MET A 1 -16.84 -35.62 -25.30
C MET A 1 -17.70 -34.39 -25.51
N LYS A 2 -17.79 -33.51 -24.51
CA LYS A 2 -18.59 -32.27 -24.58
C LYS A 2 -17.63 -31.11 -24.83
N LYS A 3 -17.84 -30.40 -25.95
CA LYS A 3 -17.06 -29.23 -26.36
C LYS A 3 -17.24 -28.11 -25.34
N PHE A 4 -16.14 -27.67 -24.72
CA PHE A 4 -16.08 -26.44 -23.93
C PHE A 4 -16.17 -25.26 -24.90
N ILE A 5 -17.23 -24.45 -24.77
CA ILE A 5 -17.33 -23.14 -25.40
C ILE A 5 -16.57 -22.18 -24.49
N LEU A 6 -15.42 -21.71 -24.97
CA LEU A 6 -14.63 -20.66 -24.36
C LEU A 6 -15.36 -19.32 -24.62
N LEU A 7 -16.18 -18.88 -23.68
CA LEU A 7 -16.71 -17.52 -23.67
C LEU A 7 -15.63 -16.58 -23.13
N LEU A 8 -14.83 -16.02 -24.05
CA LEU A 8 -14.04 -14.82 -23.80
C LEU A 8 -14.99 -13.64 -23.58
N PHE A 9 -15.41 -13.42 -22.34
CA PHE A 9 -15.99 -12.14 -21.95
C PHE A 9 -14.84 -11.13 -21.79
N SER A 10 -14.49 -10.45 -22.88
CA SER A 10 -13.81 -9.17 -22.79
C SER A 10 -14.82 -8.16 -22.22
N PHE A 11 -14.94 -8.12 -20.90
CA PHE A 11 -15.66 -7.05 -20.23
C PHE A 11 -14.75 -5.82 -20.27
N PHE A 12 -14.80 -5.09 -21.37
CA PHE A 12 -14.40 -3.69 -21.39
C PHE A 12 -15.45 -2.93 -20.56
N LEU A 13 -15.30 -3.00 -19.23
CA LEU A 13 -15.98 -2.09 -18.31
C LEU A 13 -15.29 -0.74 -18.50
N LEU A 14 -15.82 0.03 -19.45
CA LEU A 14 -15.83 1.49 -19.34
C LEU A 14 -16.73 1.86 -18.14
N CYS A 15 -16.30 1.47 -16.93
CA CYS A 15 -16.63 2.25 -15.77
C CYS A 15 -15.69 3.44 -15.89
N GLY A 16 -16.20 4.58 -16.35
CA GLY A 16 -15.57 5.84 -16.01
C GLY A 16 -15.54 5.91 -14.49
N CYS A 17 -14.44 5.43 -13.90
CA CYS A 17 -14.08 5.79 -12.53
C CYS A 17 -13.87 7.30 -12.61
N HIS A 18 -14.94 8.04 -12.35
CA HIS A 18 -14.83 9.44 -11.98
C HIS A 18 -14.08 9.40 -10.65
N THR A 19 -12.74 9.47 -10.71
CA THR A 19 -11.99 9.85 -9.54
C THR A 19 -12.48 11.25 -9.24
N ASN A 20 -13.04 11.45 -8.04
CA ASN A 20 -13.33 12.79 -7.54
C ASN A 20 -11.97 13.42 -7.21
N ASP A 21 -11.22 13.72 -8.27
CA ASP A 21 -9.96 14.40 -8.25
C ASP A 21 -10.21 15.72 -7.51
N SER A 22 -9.73 15.76 -6.27
CA SER A 22 -9.93 16.91 -5.40
C SER A 22 -9.14 18.05 -6.03
N THR A 23 -9.85 19.03 -6.59
CA THR A 23 -9.22 20.16 -7.25
C THR A 23 -9.31 21.36 -6.31
N ILE A 24 -8.16 21.90 -5.89
CA ILE A 24 -8.10 23.16 -5.12
C ILE A 24 -7.28 24.16 -5.93
N ASN A 25 -7.85 25.31 -6.25
CA ASN A 25 -7.19 26.37 -7.05
C ASN A 25 -6.59 25.87 -8.38
N GLY A 26 -7.21 24.87 -9.02
CA GLY A 26 -6.74 24.29 -10.29
C GLY A 26 -5.66 23.21 -10.14
N VAL A 27 -5.21 22.92 -8.91
CA VAL A 27 -4.28 21.81 -8.62
C VAL A 27 -5.09 20.56 -8.32
N VAL A 28 -4.79 19.48 -9.05
CA VAL A 28 -5.38 18.16 -8.83
C VAL A 28 -4.54 17.39 -7.82
N TYR A 29 -5.20 16.82 -6.80
CA TYR A 29 -4.57 16.06 -5.73
C TYR A 29 -4.88 14.56 -5.83
N ALA A 30 -3.97 13.72 -5.32
CA ALA A 30 -4.19 12.28 -5.22
C ALA A 30 -5.40 11.97 -4.33
N ASN A 31 -6.06 10.85 -4.60
CA ASN A 31 -7.12 10.38 -3.72
C ASN A 31 -6.55 9.91 -2.38
N VAL A 32 -7.32 10.11 -1.31
CA VAL A 32 -6.99 9.63 0.03
C VAL A 32 -8.12 8.74 0.50
N TYR A 33 -7.82 7.49 0.83
CA TYR A 33 -8.83 6.51 1.27
C TYR A 33 -8.51 6.03 2.70
N THR A 34 -9.46 6.21 3.62
CA THR A 34 -9.46 5.52 4.93
C THR A 34 -10.31 4.25 4.92
N HIS A 35 -11.26 4.20 3.99
CA HIS A 35 -12.17 3.08 3.73
C HIS A 35 -12.78 3.26 2.33
N TYR A 36 -13.40 2.20 1.82
CA TYR A 36 -14.17 2.25 0.58
C TYR A 36 -15.55 1.65 0.81
N LYS A 37 -16.59 2.25 0.20
CA LYS A 37 -17.95 1.71 0.29
C LYS A 37 -18.11 0.58 -0.71
N THR A 38 -18.32 -0.62 -0.20
CA THR A 38 -18.54 -1.83 -0.98
C THR A 38 -19.99 -2.30 -0.89
N LEU A 39 -20.46 -3.04 -1.90
CA LEU A 39 -21.81 -3.61 -1.89
C LEU A 39 -21.94 -4.79 -0.91
N GLN A 40 -20.83 -5.47 -0.64
CA GLN A 40 -20.75 -6.57 0.32
C GLN A 40 -19.76 -6.19 1.43
N PRO A 41 -19.87 -6.77 2.64
CA PRO A 41 -18.93 -6.49 3.72
C PRO A 41 -17.55 -7.07 3.39
N TYR A 42 -16.56 -6.18 3.20
CA TYR A 42 -15.16 -6.54 3.03
C TYR A 42 -14.30 -5.91 4.11
N ILE A 43 -13.22 -6.60 4.46
CA ILE A 43 -12.14 -6.09 5.31
C ILE A 43 -10.84 -6.26 4.51
N CYS A 44 -10.05 -5.20 4.44
CA CYS A 44 -8.71 -5.24 3.88
C CYS A 44 -7.71 -5.25 5.05
N LEU A 45 -6.91 -6.32 5.14
CA LEU A 45 -5.80 -6.37 6.08
C LEU A 45 -4.58 -5.71 5.44
N THR A 46 -3.93 -4.84 6.20
CA THR A 46 -2.74 -4.14 5.77
C THR A 46 -1.69 -4.16 6.86
N PHE A 47 -0.42 -4.29 6.48
CA PHE A 47 0.71 -4.32 7.40
C PHE A 47 1.75 -3.30 6.96
N ASP A 48 2.29 -2.55 7.91
CA ASP A 48 3.25 -1.47 7.66
C ASP A 48 4.65 -1.89 8.14
N ASP A 49 5.65 -1.06 7.86
CA ASP A 49 7.04 -1.13 8.35
C ASP A 49 7.85 -2.36 7.95
N GLY A 50 7.29 -3.27 7.15
CA GLY A 50 8.01 -4.41 6.60
C GLY A 50 8.87 -4.06 5.39
N PRO A 51 9.50 -5.06 4.75
CA PRO A 51 9.63 -6.43 5.22
C PRO A 51 10.51 -6.56 6.49
N ASP A 52 10.11 -7.43 7.41
CA ASP A 52 10.87 -7.76 8.64
C ASP A 52 11.17 -9.27 8.73
N GLN A 53 12.39 -9.64 9.15
CA GLN A 53 12.85 -11.03 9.11
C GLN A 53 12.16 -11.93 10.14
N VAL A 54 11.60 -11.35 11.22
CA VAL A 54 11.06 -12.10 12.35
C VAL A 54 9.53 -12.14 12.32
N GLN A 55 8.88 -11.02 12.01
CA GLN A 55 7.45 -10.83 12.10
C GLN A 55 6.76 -11.12 10.78
N THR A 56 7.35 -10.72 9.64
CA THR A 56 6.73 -10.95 8.32
C THR A 56 6.47 -12.44 8.07
N PRO A 57 7.40 -13.38 8.35
CA PRO A 57 7.13 -14.81 8.19
C PRO A 57 5.93 -15.30 9.01
N LYS A 58 5.78 -14.82 10.26
CA LYS A 58 4.67 -15.22 11.13
C LYS A 58 3.33 -14.73 10.59
N VAL A 59 3.31 -13.50 10.07
CA VAL A 59 2.12 -12.93 9.42
C VAL A 59 1.78 -13.73 8.16
N LEU A 60 2.77 -14.03 7.31
CA LEU A 60 2.56 -14.84 6.10
C LEU A 60 2.02 -16.24 6.42
N ASP A 61 2.53 -16.91 7.47
CA ASP A 61 2.03 -18.22 7.90
C ASP A 61 0.56 -18.16 8.35
N LEU A 62 0.18 -17.12 9.09
CA LEU A 62 -1.21 -16.91 9.50
C LEU A 62 -2.12 -16.59 8.31
N LEU A 63 -1.71 -15.68 7.44
CA LEU A 63 -2.47 -15.35 6.23
C LEU A 63 -2.66 -16.59 5.35
N LYS A 64 -1.61 -17.40 5.18
CA LYS A 64 -1.68 -18.68 4.45
C LYS A 64 -2.63 -19.67 5.12
N LYS A 65 -2.55 -19.83 6.45
CA LYS A 65 -3.43 -20.73 7.22
C LYS A 65 -4.91 -20.42 7.00
N TYR A 66 -5.26 -19.14 6.89
CA TYR A 66 -6.63 -18.70 6.70
C TYR A 66 -7.00 -18.39 5.23
N GLY A 67 -6.08 -18.56 4.28
CA GLY A 67 -6.31 -18.29 2.87
C GLY A 67 -6.57 -16.80 2.55
N ILE A 68 -6.02 -15.89 3.34
CA ILE A 68 -6.27 -14.45 3.25
C ILE A 68 -5.15 -13.77 2.44
N LYS A 69 -5.52 -12.80 1.59
CA LYS A 69 -4.59 -11.87 0.95
C LYS A 69 -4.62 -10.52 1.66
N ALA A 70 -3.52 -9.79 1.59
CA ALA A 70 -3.28 -8.57 2.33
C ALA A 70 -2.36 -7.65 1.51
N THR A 71 -2.28 -6.39 1.92
CA THR A 71 -1.37 -5.40 1.35
C THR A 71 -0.27 -5.09 2.36
N PHE A 72 0.99 -5.14 1.93
CA PHE A 72 2.15 -4.80 2.77
C PHE A 72 2.72 -3.46 2.30
N PHE A 73 2.64 -2.44 3.14
CA PHE A 73 3.28 -1.15 2.91
C PHE A 73 4.70 -1.22 3.45
N VAL A 74 5.68 -1.20 2.54
CA VAL A 74 7.07 -1.50 2.89
C VAL A 74 7.96 -0.27 2.91
N LEU A 75 8.89 -0.23 3.85
CA LEU A 75 9.92 0.80 3.96
C LEU A 75 11.08 0.49 3.02
N GLY A 76 11.59 1.51 2.32
CA GLY A 76 12.70 1.31 1.40
C GLY A 76 14.00 0.85 2.09
N GLU A 77 14.28 1.36 3.30
CA GLU A 77 15.43 0.91 4.09
C GLU A 77 15.35 -0.58 4.42
N GLU A 78 14.15 -1.09 4.72
CA GLU A 78 13.96 -2.52 4.96
C GLU A 78 14.05 -3.34 3.66
N VAL A 79 13.56 -2.82 2.55
CA VAL A 79 13.71 -3.48 1.24
C VAL A 79 15.18 -3.60 0.83
N GLU A 80 16.02 -2.61 1.12
CA GLU A 80 17.47 -2.67 0.84
C GLU A 80 18.13 -3.90 1.49
N TYR A 81 17.76 -4.22 2.73
CA TYR A 81 18.35 -5.33 3.49
C TYR A 81 17.60 -6.66 3.34
N GLN A 82 16.31 -6.63 2.99
CA GLN A 82 15.44 -7.79 3.07
C GLN A 82 14.70 -8.13 1.76
N LYS A 83 15.37 -7.95 0.62
CA LYS A 83 14.85 -8.29 -0.72
C LYS A 83 14.25 -9.71 -0.80
N GLU A 84 14.90 -10.69 -0.19
CA GLU A 84 14.41 -12.08 -0.17
C GLU A 84 13.12 -12.25 0.65
N MET A 85 12.91 -11.45 1.69
CA MET A 85 11.65 -11.46 2.43
C MET A 85 10.53 -10.83 1.60
N LEU A 86 10.81 -9.72 0.91
CA LEU A 86 9.84 -9.09 0.00
C LEU A 86 9.42 -10.05 -1.13
N LYS A 87 10.36 -10.81 -1.70
CA LYS A 87 10.05 -11.87 -2.70
C LYS A 87 9.05 -12.87 -2.15
N LYS A 88 9.22 -13.35 -0.91
CA LYS A 88 8.29 -14.28 -0.27
C LYS A 88 6.88 -13.68 -0.10
N VAL A 89 6.78 -12.39 0.22
CA VAL A 89 5.49 -11.69 0.31
C VAL A 89 4.77 -11.71 -1.06
N VAL A 90 5.49 -11.41 -2.13
CA VAL A 90 4.94 -11.42 -3.50
C VAL A 90 4.62 -12.84 -4.00
N GLU A 91 5.50 -13.81 -3.77
CA GLU A 91 5.28 -15.23 -4.13
C GLU A 91 4.08 -15.83 -3.38
N ALA A 92 3.82 -15.36 -2.16
CA ALA A 92 2.61 -15.69 -1.40
C ALA A 92 1.36 -14.98 -1.95
N GLY A 93 1.47 -14.13 -2.96
CA GLY A 93 0.36 -13.47 -3.66
C GLY A 93 -0.23 -12.27 -2.94
N HIS A 94 0.55 -11.60 -2.09
CA HIS A 94 0.15 -10.37 -1.42
C HIS A 94 0.49 -9.13 -2.26
N GLU A 95 -0.25 -8.05 -2.05
CA GLU A 95 -0.01 -6.76 -2.71
C GLU A 95 1.09 -5.97 -1.98
N ILE A 96 1.89 -5.20 -2.72
CA ILE A 96 2.91 -4.32 -2.16
C ILE A 96 2.51 -2.86 -2.35
N GLY A 97 2.49 -2.11 -1.25
CA GLY A 97 2.39 -0.66 -1.20
C GLY A 97 3.72 -0.02 -0.77
N ASN A 98 3.85 1.28 -1.01
CA ASN A 98 5.03 2.07 -0.64
C ASN A 98 4.80 2.75 0.72
N HIS A 99 5.75 2.60 1.66
CA HIS A 99 5.73 3.26 2.97
C HIS A 99 6.87 4.26 3.17
N PHE A 100 7.29 4.97 2.11
CA PHE A 100 8.48 5.83 2.06
C PHE A 100 9.80 5.06 2.17
N PHE A 101 10.92 5.74 1.94
CA PHE A 101 12.24 5.14 2.12
C PHE A 101 12.56 4.90 3.60
N LYS A 102 12.25 5.87 4.47
CA LYS A 102 12.37 5.79 5.92
C LYS A 102 11.07 6.23 6.58
N HIS A 103 10.89 5.84 7.83
CA HIS A 103 9.74 6.24 8.65
C HIS A 103 9.86 7.70 9.19
N ASP A 104 10.19 8.64 8.31
CA ASP A 104 10.41 10.05 8.64
C ASP A 104 9.10 10.84 8.81
N ASN A 105 9.10 11.83 9.70
CA ASN A 105 7.97 12.72 9.87
C ASN A 105 7.88 13.72 8.70
N ILE A 106 6.83 13.57 7.89
CA ILE A 106 6.59 14.36 6.66
C ILE A 106 6.57 15.87 6.89
N HIS A 107 6.19 16.36 8.08
CA HIS A 107 6.21 17.80 8.37
C HIS A 107 7.62 18.41 8.37
N LYS A 108 8.66 17.58 8.42
CA LYS A 108 10.06 18.01 8.39
C LYS A 108 10.70 17.89 7.00
N LEU A 109 9.94 17.40 6.02
CA LEU A 109 10.44 17.14 4.67
C LEU A 109 9.96 18.21 3.69
N THR A 110 10.83 18.55 2.75
CA THR A 110 10.50 19.34 1.57
C THR A 110 9.73 18.49 0.54
N GLU A 111 9.10 19.14 -0.44
CA GLU A 111 8.43 18.45 -1.56
C GLU A 111 9.40 17.49 -2.30
N GLN A 112 10.64 17.93 -2.49
CA GLN A 112 11.67 17.14 -3.16
C GLN A 112 12.03 15.90 -2.33
N GLU A 113 12.25 16.03 -1.03
CA GLU A 113 12.56 14.89 -0.15
C GLU A 113 11.40 13.88 -0.08
N ILE A 114 10.15 14.36 -0.05
CA ILE A 114 8.97 13.47 -0.14
C ILE A 114 8.99 12.67 -1.44
N ARG A 115 9.22 13.34 -2.58
CA ARG A 115 9.26 12.69 -3.89
C ARG A 115 10.40 11.68 -3.98
N GLU A 116 11.60 12.08 -3.59
CA GLU A 116 12.79 11.22 -3.63
C GLU A 116 12.60 9.99 -2.75
N SER A 117 12.00 10.14 -1.57
CA SER A 117 11.70 9.02 -0.68
C SER A 117 10.74 8.01 -1.33
N ILE A 118 9.65 8.47 -1.94
CA ILE A 118 8.67 7.61 -2.64
C ILE A 118 9.31 6.95 -3.87
N VAL A 119 9.99 7.73 -4.72
CA VAL A 119 10.58 7.23 -5.97
C VAL A 119 11.68 6.21 -5.67
N LYS A 120 12.59 6.51 -4.74
CA LYS A 120 13.65 5.59 -4.34
C LYS A 120 13.08 4.25 -3.86
N ASN A 121 12.04 4.28 -3.02
CA ASN A 121 11.42 3.05 -2.56
C ASN A 121 10.70 2.28 -3.70
N ASN A 122 10.02 2.98 -4.61
CA ASN A 122 9.43 2.35 -5.80
C ASN A 122 10.49 1.63 -6.66
N GLU A 123 11.66 2.25 -6.85
CA GLU A 123 12.78 1.65 -7.58
C GLU A 123 13.32 0.40 -6.87
N LEU A 124 13.51 0.46 -5.55
CA LEU A 124 13.95 -0.68 -4.73
C LEU A 124 12.97 -1.85 -4.79
N ILE A 125 11.66 -1.59 -4.68
CA ILE A 125 10.62 -2.61 -4.81
C ILE A 125 10.65 -3.20 -6.22
N LYS A 126 10.74 -2.37 -7.26
CA LYS A 126 10.80 -2.84 -8.65
C LYS A 126 12.03 -3.69 -8.93
N GLU A 127 13.19 -3.30 -8.41
CA GLU A 127 14.42 -4.08 -8.53
C GLU A 127 14.30 -5.43 -7.82
N ALA A 128 13.73 -5.45 -6.60
CA ALA A 128 13.64 -6.65 -5.78
C ALA A 128 12.62 -7.68 -6.32
N VAL A 129 11.46 -7.22 -6.79
CA VAL A 129 10.32 -8.10 -7.10
C VAL A 129 9.58 -7.78 -8.41
N GLY A 130 10.04 -6.81 -9.20
CA GLY A 130 9.43 -6.44 -10.47
C GLY A 130 8.09 -5.69 -10.36
N VAL A 131 7.65 -5.36 -9.14
CA VAL A 131 6.40 -4.64 -8.87
C VAL A 131 6.65 -3.14 -8.85
N THR A 132 5.77 -2.36 -9.47
CA THR A 132 5.71 -0.91 -9.28
C THR A 132 4.48 -0.58 -8.44
N PRO A 133 4.64 -0.15 -7.19
CA PRO A 133 3.49 0.15 -6.32
C PRO A 133 2.59 1.23 -6.93
N LYS A 134 1.28 1.11 -6.67
CA LYS A 134 0.27 2.13 -7.00
C LYS A 134 -0.33 2.81 -5.77
N LEU A 135 0.03 2.31 -4.59
CA LEU A 135 -0.49 2.75 -3.31
C LEU A 135 0.67 3.27 -2.45
N VAL A 136 0.44 4.39 -1.77
CA VAL A 136 1.33 4.94 -0.75
C VAL A 136 0.58 5.00 0.57
N ARG A 137 1.23 4.58 1.65
CA ARG A 137 0.80 4.94 3.01
C ARG A 137 1.89 5.81 3.63
N PRO A 138 1.59 7.04 4.10
CA PRO A 138 2.60 7.87 4.73
C PRO A 138 2.91 7.40 6.15
N PRO A 139 4.18 7.51 6.61
CA PRO A 139 4.55 7.35 8.00
C PRO A 139 3.64 8.15 8.94
N TYR A 140 3.27 7.55 10.07
CA TYR A 140 2.34 8.11 11.07
C TYR A 140 0.94 8.48 10.54
N GLY A 141 0.58 8.11 9.31
CA GLY A 141 -0.68 8.51 8.68
C GLY A 141 -0.77 10.01 8.34
N ILE A 142 0.36 10.73 8.31
CA ILE A 142 0.38 12.19 8.08
C ILE A 142 0.14 12.48 6.60
N VAL A 143 -0.94 13.20 6.31
CA VAL A 143 -1.28 13.64 4.95
C VAL A 143 -1.19 15.17 4.85
N THR A 144 -0.39 15.65 3.90
CA THR A 144 -0.25 17.08 3.58
C THR A 144 -0.67 17.36 2.13
N ASP A 145 -0.94 18.63 1.80
CA ASP A 145 -1.21 19.02 0.40
C ASP A 145 -0.01 18.73 -0.51
N THR A 146 1.21 18.96 -0.01
CA THR A 146 2.45 18.61 -0.71
C THR A 146 2.51 17.12 -1.03
N LEU A 147 2.20 16.24 -0.06
CA LEU A 147 2.16 14.81 -0.30
C LEU A 147 1.12 14.45 -1.37
N LYS A 148 -0.11 14.95 -1.24
CA LYS A 148 -1.17 14.66 -2.20
C LYS A 148 -0.82 15.11 -3.62
N LYS A 149 -0.12 16.23 -3.77
CA LYS A 149 0.36 16.74 -5.06
C LYS A 149 1.42 15.79 -5.65
N VAL A 150 2.44 15.44 -4.85
CA VAL A 150 3.50 14.50 -5.28
C VAL A 150 2.91 13.15 -5.68
N CYS A 151 2.02 12.58 -4.88
CA CYS A 151 1.37 11.31 -5.21
C CYS A 151 0.53 11.39 -6.49
N LYS A 152 -0.13 12.52 -6.77
CA LYS A 152 -0.89 12.68 -8.02
C LYS A 152 0.04 12.65 -9.23
N GLU A 153 1.14 13.37 -9.17
CA GLU A 153 2.13 13.42 -10.25
C GLU A 153 2.82 12.07 -10.47
N LEU A 154 2.90 11.24 -9.44
CA LEU A 154 3.42 9.87 -9.51
C LEU A 154 2.34 8.82 -9.86
N ASP A 155 1.09 9.23 -10.08
CA ASP A 155 -0.05 8.32 -10.34
C ASP A 155 -0.22 7.26 -9.23
N MET A 156 -0.22 7.72 -7.98
CA MET A 156 -0.39 6.88 -6.80
C MET A 156 -1.50 7.41 -5.89
N ASP A 157 -2.28 6.49 -5.32
CA ASP A 157 -3.31 6.81 -4.32
C ASP A 157 -2.75 6.68 -2.90
N ILE A 158 -3.28 7.49 -1.99
CA ILE A 158 -2.90 7.49 -0.57
C ILE A 158 -3.88 6.62 0.22
N ILE A 159 -3.36 5.63 0.94
CA ILE A 159 -4.15 4.68 1.73
C ILE A 159 -3.84 4.85 3.21
N LEU A 160 -4.88 5.13 3.99
CA LEU A 160 -4.88 5.17 5.44
C LEU A 160 -5.66 3.96 5.98
N TRP A 161 -6.21 4.08 7.19
CA TRP A 161 -7.03 3.06 7.84
C TRP A 161 -8.22 3.71 8.56
N ASN A 162 -9.23 2.90 8.87
CA ASN A 162 -10.37 3.27 9.71
C ASN A 162 -10.46 2.43 11.01
N LYS A 163 -9.59 1.43 11.16
CA LYS A 163 -9.40 0.60 12.35
C LYS A 163 -7.90 0.36 12.56
N ASP A 164 -7.43 0.64 13.77
CA ASP A 164 -6.04 0.49 14.19
C ASP A 164 -5.98 -0.59 15.27
N SER A 165 -5.10 -1.59 15.10
CA SER A 165 -4.87 -2.67 16.07
C SER A 165 -4.10 -2.18 17.30
N LYS A 166 -3.36 -1.06 17.18
CA LYS A 166 -2.41 -0.55 18.17
C LYS A 166 -1.35 -1.57 18.60
N ASP A 167 -1.01 -2.53 17.74
CA ASP A 167 0.01 -3.55 18.01
C ASP A 167 1.41 -2.97 18.21
N TRP A 168 1.67 -1.77 17.66
CA TRP A 168 2.87 -0.98 17.91
C TRP A 168 3.00 -0.50 19.37
N ASN A 169 1.88 -0.40 20.10
CA ASN A 169 1.86 0.07 21.47
C ASN A 169 2.12 -1.10 22.43
N LYS A 170 3.30 -1.10 23.07
CA LYS A 170 3.71 -2.13 24.05
C LYS A 170 2.98 -2.04 25.39
N THR A 171 2.14 -1.03 25.59
CA THR A 171 1.26 -0.99 26.77
C THR A 171 0.05 -1.90 26.52
N PRO A 172 -0.27 -2.83 27.43
CA PRO A 172 -1.42 -3.71 27.27
C PRO A 172 -2.69 -2.86 27.07
N ASP A 173 -3.38 -3.05 25.96
CA ASP A 173 -4.69 -2.41 25.77
C ASP A 173 -5.66 -3.07 26.77
N SER A 174 -6.23 -2.28 27.68
CA SER A 174 -7.19 -2.76 28.68
C SER A 174 -8.57 -3.03 28.09
N THR A 175 -8.72 -2.84 26.78
CA THR A 175 -9.99 -2.90 26.05
C THR A 175 -9.82 -3.61 24.71
N ILE A 176 -9.81 -4.94 24.74
CA ILE A 176 -10.22 -5.80 23.61
C ILE A 176 -11.40 -6.63 24.10
#